data_AF-N4TRH9-F1
#
_entry.id   AF-N4TRH9-F1
#
_cell.length_a   1.000
_cell.length_b   1.000
_cell.length_c   1.000
_cell.angle_alpha   90.00
_cell.angle_beta   90.00
_cell.angle_gamma   90.00
#
_symmetry.space_group_name_H-M   'P 1'
#
loop_
_entity.id
_entity.type
_entity.pdbx_description
1 polymer ?
#
loop_
_entity_poly.entity_id
_entity_poly.type
_entity_poly.pdbx_seq_one_letter_code
_entity_poly.pdbx_strand_id
1 'polypeptide(L)'
;MSISRRSILTKIPIALASSNCLKAVGVFEKVESIPHATHFGPFIAKVQNGVIKDIIPQKSDYNPTMMLKAMVDRVYSDSRVKYPCVRKSFLENKKNHKELRGREEFVHVSWDVALDLAAKKLKEIPKENIYNASYGGWGHAGSLHRCHHLAWRFFNTTLGGLLALMGNIVMARPQE
;
A
#
# COMPACT_ATOMS: atom_id res chain seq x y z
N MET A 1 40.87 -55.99 -23.34
CA MET A 1 39.75 -55.44 -24.15
C MET A 1 40.04 -53.97 -24.42
N SER A 2 40.31 -53.61 -25.67
CA SER A 2 40.69 -52.24 -26.06
C SER A 2 39.44 -51.35 -26.15
N ILE A 3 39.33 -50.33 -25.29
CA ILE A 3 38.23 -49.36 -25.33
C ILE A 3 38.58 -48.31 -26.39
N SER A 4 37.91 -48.38 -27.54
CA SER A 4 38.06 -47.41 -28.63
C SER A 4 37.28 -46.13 -28.32
N ARG A 5 37.88 -44.97 -28.54
CA ARG A 5 37.24 -43.65 -28.34
C ARG A 5 35.92 -43.48 -29.11
N ARG A 6 35.70 -44.25 -30.18
CA ARG A 6 34.42 -44.27 -30.94
C ARG A 6 33.27 -44.98 -30.21
N SER A 7 33.54 -45.92 -29.30
CA SER A 7 32.49 -46.62 -28.56
C SER A 7 31.89 -45.81 -27.42
N ILE A 8 32.57 -44.72 -27.02
CA ILE A 8 32.12 -43.82 -25.96
C ILE A 8 31.09 -42.83 -26.49
N LEU A 9 31.28 -42.30 -27.70
CA LEU A 9 30.36 -41.34 -28.32
C LEU A 9 29.05 -41.96 -28.81
N THR A 10 29.03 -43.26 -29.09
CA THR A 10 27.83 -43.99 -29.54
C THR A 10 26.89 -44.40 -28.39
N LYS A 11 27.33 -44.25 -27.13
CA LYS A 11 26.56 -44.64 -25.93
C LYS A 11 26.07 -43.45 -25.09
N ILE A 12 26.24 -42.22 -25.55
CA ILE A 12 25.62 -41.06 -24.91
C ILE A 12 24.21 -40.93 -25.49
N PRO A 13 23.14 -41.25 -24.74
CA PRO A 13 21.82 -40.85 -25.17
C PRO A 13 21.82 -39.32 -25.16
N ILE A 14 21.73 -38.71 -26.34
CA ILE A 14 21.37 -37.31 -26.44
C ILE A 14 19.93 -37.24 -25.95
N ALA A 15 19.76 -37.09 -24.64
CA ALA A 15 18.52 -36.59 -24.10
C ALA A 15 18.43 -35.15 -24.62
N LEU A 16 17.73 -34.96 -25.74
CA LEU A 16 17.10 -33.68 -26.03
C LEU A 16 16.17 -33.45 -24.84
N ALA A 17 16.68 -32.80 -23.80
CA ALA A 17 15.83 -32.04 -22.92
C ALA A 17 15.21 -31.00 -23.84
N SER A 18 14.00 -31.29 -24.32
CA SER A 18 13.12 -30.29 -24.88
C SER A 18 12.76 -29.33 -23.74
N SER A 19 13.72 -28.50 -23.34
CA SER A 19 13.41 -27.24 -22.69
C SER A 19 12.56 -26.52 -23.72
N ASN A 20 11.24 -26.53 -23.49
CA ASN A 20 10.29 -25.78 -24.28
C ASN A 20 10.78 -24.33 -24.36
N CYS A 21 11.46 -23.98 -25.46
CA CYS A 21 11.89 -22.62 -25.76
C CYS A 21 10.68 -21.67 -25.81
N LEU A 22 9.47 -22.23 -26.00
CA LEU A 22 8.18 -21.55 -25.88
C LEU A 22 7.85 -21.03 -24.47
N LYS A 23 8.49 -21.51 -23.40
CA LYS A 23 8.40 -20.87 -22.07
C LYS A 23 9.27 -19.63 -21.94
N ALA A 24 10.14 -19.33 -22.91
CA ALA A 24 10.98 -18.13 -22.92
C ALA A 24 10.26 -16.87 -23.43
N VAL A 25 8.98 -16.97 -23.82
CA VAL A 25 8.20 -15.81 -24.29
C VAL A 25 8.03 -14.75 -23.17
N GLY A 26 8.01 -15.17 -21.89
CA GLY A 26 7.99 -14.26 -20.75
C GLY A 26 9.34 -13.58 -20.42
N VAL A 27 10.45 -14.01 -21.03
CA VAL A 27 11.79 -13.47 -20.73
C VAL A 27 12.04 -12.12 -21.41
N PHE A 28 11.26 -11.80 -22.46
CA PHE A 28 11.39 -10.56 -23.24
C PHE A 28 10.32 -9.51 -22.92
N GLU A 29 9.60 -9.67 -21.81
CA GLU A 29 8.58 -8.70 -21.42
C GLU A 29 9.21 -7.34 -21.13
N LYS A 30 8.63 -6.31 -21.76
CA LYS A 30 9.13 -4.94 -21.68
C LYS A 30 9.13 -4.45 -20.23
N VAL A 31 10.30 -3.99 -19.78
CA VAL A 31 10.44 -3.32 -18.49
C VAL A 31 10.30 -1.82 -18.69
N GLU A 32 9.27 -1.25 -18.09
CA GLU A 32 9.03 0.19 -18.09
C GLU A 32 9.77 0.86 -16.93
N SER A 33 10.26 2.08 -17.17
CA SER A 33 11.00 2.86 -16.18
C SER A 33 10.19 4.10 -15.83
N ILE A 34 9.67 4.16 -14.61
CA ILE A 34 8.76 5.21 -14.17
C ILE A 34 9.43 6.02 -13.04
N PRO A 35 9.68 7.32 -13.21
CA PRO A 35 10.25 8.16 -12.16
C PRO A 35 9.22 8.43 -11.05
N HIS A 36 9.64 8.31 -9.79
CA HIS A 36 8.82 8.63 -8.62
C HIS A 36 9.68 9.10 -7.44
N ALA A 37 9.06 9.52 -6.34
CA ALA A 37 9.78 9.97 -5.15
C ALA A 37 9.01 9.65 -3.87
N THR A 38 9.75 9.43 -2.78
CA THR A 38 9.19 9.23 -1.44
C THR A 38 9.98 10.07 -0.42
N HIS A 39 9.64 9.95 0.87
CA HIS A 39 10.45 10.52 1.96
C HIS A 39 11.89 10.01 1.99
N PHE A 40 12.15 8.86 1.38
CA PHE A 40 13.48 8.26 1.29
C PHE A 40 14.25 8.71 0.04
N GLY A 41 13.70 9.63 -0.74
CA GLY A 41 14.36 10.22 -1.91
C GLY A 41 13.70 9.86 -3.25
N PRO A 42 14.23 10.42 -4.36
CA PRO A 42 13.78 10.16 -5.71
C PRO A 42 14.33 8.84 -6.26
N PHE A 43 13.53 8.14 -7.05
CA PHE A 43 13.89 6.85 -7.64
C PHE A 43 13.22 6.60 -8.99
N ILE A 44 13.66 5.56 -9.68
CA ILE A 44 13.08 5.05 -10.91
C ILE A 44 12.58 3.63 -10.64
N ALA A 45 11.26 3.43 -10.69
CA ALA A 45 10.65 2.12 -10.58
C ALA A 45 10.78 1.36 -11.90
N LYS A 46 11.22 0.11 -11.83
CA LYS A 46 11.22 -0.85 -12.93
C LYS A 46 9.94 -1.68 -12.84
N VAL A 47 9.03 -1.46 -13.78
CA VAL A 47 7.71 -2.10 -13.82
C VAL A 47 7.67 -3.09 -14.97
N GLN A 48 7.24 -4.31 -14.68
CA GLN A 48 7.04 -5.36 -15.67
C GLN A 48 5.65 -5.95 -15.46
N ASN A 49 4.83 -5.98 -16.51
CA ASN A 49 3.44 -6.46 -16.44
C ASN A 49 2.59 -5.81 -15.33
N GLY A 50 2.77 -4.50 -15.12
CA GLY A 50 2.05 -3.75 -14.07
C GLY A 50 2.52 -4.04 -12.64
N VAL A 51 3.58 -4.85 -12.46
CA VAL A 51 4.17 -5.16 -11.15
C VAL A 51 5.52 -4.46 -11.03
N ILE A 52 5.75 -3.78 -9.91
CA ILE A 52 7.05 -3.18 -9.59
C ILE A 52 8.01 -4.33 -9.25
N LYS A 53 9.05 -4.51 -10.06
CA LYS A 53 10.05 -5.55 -9.88
C LYS A 53 11.28 -5.07 -9.13
N ASP A 54 11.69 -3.83 -9.38
CA ASP A 54 12.87 -3.24 -8.76
C ASP A 54 12.73 -1.72 -8.67
N ILE A 55 13.52 -1.11 -7.79
CA ILE A 55 13.61 0.33 -7.59
C ILE A 55 15.07 0.73 -7.59
N ILE A 56 15.42 1.60 -8.53
CA ILE A 56 16.78 2.12 -8.68
C ILE A 56 16.79 3.57 -8.21
N PRO A 57 17.73 3.98 -7.35
CA PRO A 57 17.85 5.38 -6.98
C PRO A 57 18.08 6.29 -8.18
N GLN A 58 17.57 7.51 -8.12
CA GLN A 58 17.73 8.44 -9.23
C GLN A 58 19.19 8.94 -9.27
N LYS A 59 19.76 9.05 -10.48
CA LYS A 59 21.20 9.28 -10.69
C LYS A 59 21.75 10.60 -10.08
N SER A 60 20.90 11.62 -9.91
CA SER A 60 21.29 12.90 -9.29
C SER A 60 21.27 12.87 -7.77
N ASP A 61 20.77 11.79 -7.14
CA ASP A 61 20.91 11.59 -5.71
C ASP A 61 22.36 11.19 -5.39
N TYR A 62 23.07 12.05 -4.63
CA TYR A 62 24.46 11.84 -4.25
C TYR A 62 24.65 10.68 -3.26
N ASN A 63 23.67 10.44 -2.37
CA ASN A 63 23.78 9.45 -1.31
C ASN A 63 22.45 8.73 -1.05
N PRO A 64 22.02 7.85 -1.98
CA PRO A 64 20.73 7.21 -1.89
C PRO A 64 20.69 6.21 -0.73
N THR A 65 19.55 6.19 -0.01
CA THR A 65 19.34 5.25 1.09
C THR A 65 18.94 3.86 0.60
N MET A 66 19.44 2.83 1.30
CA MET A 66 19.06 1.44 1.05
C MET A 66 17.57 1.17 1.32
N MET A 67 16.90 2.01 2.12
CA MET A 67 15.46 1.89 2.40
C MET A 67 14.59 2.00 1.15
N LEU A 68 15.09 2.60 0.06
CA LEU A 68 14.36 2.70 -1.21
C LEU A 68 13.99 1.31 -1.77
N LYS A 69 14.84 0.30 -1.57
CA LYS A 69 14.56 -1.07 -2.04
C LYS A 69 13.38 -1.70 -1.31
N ALA A 70 13.19 -1.37 -0.03
CA ALA A 70 12.06 -1.85 0.77
C ALA A 70 10.70 -1.33 0.29
N MET A 71 10.67 -0.33 -0.60
CA MET A 71 9.41 0.17 -1.16
C MET A 71 8.70 -0.87 -2.04
N VAL A 72 9.45 -1.78 -2.69
CA VAL A 72 8.85 -2.89 -3.45
C VAL A 72 8.09 -3.83 -2.50
N ASP A 73 8.77 -4.28 -1.44
CA ASP A 73 8.18 -5.17 -0.43
C ASP A 73 7.00 -4.51 0.27
N ARG A 74 7.06 -3.20 0.56
CA ARG A 74 5.94 -2.47 1.18
C ARG A 74 4.65 -2.52 0.36
N VAL A 75 4.73 -2.58 -0.97
CA VAL A 75 3.54 -2.63 -1.83
C VAL A 75 2.89 -4.01 -1.80
N TYR A 76 3.72 -5.06 -1.76
CA TYR A 76 3.30 -6.46 -1.93
C TYR A 76 3.39 -7.31 -0.65
N SER A 77 3.65 -6.70 0.51
CA SER A 77 3.78 -7.43 1.78
C SER A 77 2.50 -8.15 2.18
N ASP A 78 2.64 -9.25 2.93
CA ASP A 78 1.50 -9.99 3.48
C ASP A 78 0.66 -9.16 4.45
N SER A 79 1.29 -8.19 5.13
CA SER A 79 0.64 -7.24 6.03
C SER A 79 -0.15 -6.14 5.33
N ARG A 80 -0.17 -6.12 3.98
CA ARG A 80 -0.92 -5.11 3.22
C ARG A 80 -2.42 -5.27 3.46
N VAL A 81 -3.07 -4.17 3.86
CA VAL A 81 -4.53 -4.10 3.96
C VAL A 81 -5.12 -4.16 2.55
N LYS A 82 -5.80 -5.27 2.23
CA LYS A 82 -6.37 -5.57 0.91
C LYS A 82 -7.81 -5.09 0.75
N TYR A 83 -8.58 -5.08 1.85
CA TYR A 83 -10.02 -4.85 1.83
C TYR A 83 -10.46 -3.98 3.02
N PRO A 84 -11.62 -3.28 2.91
CA PRO A 84 -12.21 -2.62 4.06
C PRO A 84 -12.73 -3.67 5.05
N CYS A 85 -12.40 -3.46 6.32
CA CYS A 85 -12.77 -4.36 7.39
C CYS A 85 -13.40 -3.60 8.54
N VAL A 86 -14.38 -4.21 9.19
CA VAL A 86 -15.08 -3.65 10.34
C VAL A 86 -14.96 -4.63 11.50
N ARG A 87 -14.64 -4.09 12.67
CA ARG A 87 -14.54 -4.85 13.93
C ARG A 87 -15.88 -5.54 14.24
N LYS A 88 -15.85 -6.85 14.53
CA LYS A 88 -17.05 -7.70 14.62
C LYS A 88 -18.14 -7.14 15.55
N SER A 89 -17.79 -6.79 16.79
CA SER A 89 -18.77 -6.28 17.76
C SER A 89 -19.30 -4.88 17.41
N PHE A 90 -18.59 -4.10 16.60
CA PHE A 90 -19.10 -2.83 16.06
C PHE A 90 -20.18 -3.08 15.02
N LEU A 91 -19.95 -4.05 14.13
CA LEU A 91 -20.88 -4.42 13.07
C LEU A 91 -22.16 -5.04 13.65
N GLU A 92 -22.03 -5.85 14.69
CA GLU A 92 -23.16 -6.49 15.41
C GLU A 92 -23.87 -5.54 16.39
N ASN A 93 -23.41 -4.28 16.52
CA ASN A 93 -23.97 -3.28 17.45
C ASN A 93 -24.08 -3.78 18.91
N LYS A 94 -23.09 -4.52 19.39
CA LYS A 94 -23.06 -5.04 20.77
C LYS A 94 -22.89 -3.90 21.78
N LYS A 95 -23.59 -3.97 22.92
CA LYS A 95 -23.38 -3.03 24.04
C LYS A 95 -21.99 -3.26 24.66
N ASN A 96 -21.36 -2.19 25.16
CA ASN A 96 -20.07 -2.22 25.86
C ASN A 96 -19.00 -3.05 25.13
N HIS A 97 -18.69 -2.66 23.90
CA HIS A 97 -17.67 -3.34 23.11
C HIS A 97 -16.33 -2.57 23.09
N LYS A 98 -16.18 -1.48 23.86
CA LYS A 98 -15.05 -0.54 23.70
C LYS A 98 -13.74 -1.17 24.18
N GLU A 99 -13.82 -1.98 25.22
CA GLU A 99 -12.78 -2.80 25.84
C GLU A 99 -12.25 -3.91 24.92
N LEU A 100 -13.00 -4.29 23.88
CA LEU A 100 -12.62 -5.34 22.93
C LEU A 100 -11.70 -4.83 21.80
N ARG A 101 -11.45 -3.51 21.74
CA ARG A 101 -10.54 -2.91 20.74
C ARG A 101 -9.16 -3.54 20.82
N GLY A 102 -8.68 -4.08 19.70
CA GLY A 102 -7.38 -4.74 19.58
C GLY A 102 -7.35 -6.21 19.98
N ARG A 103 -8.48 -6.79 20.46
CA ARG A 103 -8.56 -8.20 20.88
C ARG A 103 -9.48 -9.05 20.03
N GLU A 104 -10.35 -8.42 19.25
CA GLU A 104 -11.36 -9.12 18.46
C GLU A 104 -11.05 -9.12 16.96
N GLU A 105 -11.76 -10.00 16.26
CA GLU A 105 -11.63 -10.18 14.83
C GLU A 105 -12.22 -9.01 14.03
N PHE A 106 -11.65 -8.83 12.84
CA PHE A 106 -12.13 -7.92 11.82
C PHE A 106 -12.88 -8.70 10.73
N VAL A 107 -14.09 -8.24 10.42
CA VAL A 107 -14.95 -8.82 9.39
C VAL A 107 -14.76 -8.04 8.09
N HIS A 108 -14.47 -8.74 7.00
CA HIS A 108 -14.42 -8.15 5.66
C HIS A 108 -15.82 -7.71 5.22
N VAL A 109 -15.93 -6.49 4.69
CA VAL A 109 -17.18 -5.91 4.19
C VAL A 109 -16.97 -5.32 2.79
N SER A 110 -18.06 -4.99 2.08
CA SER A 110 -17.95 -4.22 0.84
C SER A 110 -17.61 -2.75 1.13
N TRP A 111 -17.12 -2.04 0.11
CA TRP A 111 -16.87 -0.61 0.19
C TRP A 111 -18.13 0.18 0.50
N ASP A 112 -19.27 -0.17 -0.11
CA ASP A 112 -20.56 0.51 0.14
C ASP A 112 -20.95 0.42 1.62
N VAL A 113 -20.88 -0.78 2.21
CA VAL A 113 -21.19 -0.98 3.63
C VAL A 113 -20.24 -0.20 4.53
N ALA A 114 -18.94 -0.18 4.21
CA ALA A 114 -17.95 0.55 5.01
C ALA A 114 -18.19 2.07 4.97
N LEU A 115 -18.49 2.61 3.78
CA LEU A 115 -18.73 4.04 3.57
C LEU A 115 -20.07 4.47 4.19
N ASP A 116 -21.13 3.68 4.04
CA ASP A 116 -22.43 3.94 4.66
C ASP A 116 -22.33 3.95 6.18
N LEU A 117 -21.59 3.00 6.75
CA LEU A 117 -21.37 2.93 8.19
C LEU A 117 -20.60 4.14 8.70
N ALA A 118 -19.55 4.56 7.99
CA ALA A 118 -18.78 5.77 8.32
C ALA A 118 -19.66 7.03 8.21
N ALA A 119 -20.42 7.18 7.12
CA ALA A 119 -21.31 8.30 6.90
C ALA A 119 -22.42 8.38 7.95
N LYS A 120 -23.04 7.24 8.30
CA LYS A 120 -24.05 7.16 9.36
C LYS A 120 -23.50 7.65 10.70
N LYS A 121 -22.30 7.19 11.09
CA LYS A 121 -21.68 7.62 12.35
C LYS A 121 -21.26 9.08 12.36
N LEU A 122 -20.78 9.59 11.23
CA LEU A 122 -20.48 11.02 11.10
C LEU A 122 -21.73 11.91 11.21
N LYS A 123 -22.92 11.41 10.80
CA LYS A 123 -24.20 12.12 10.98
C LYS A 123 -24.77 12.01 12.41
N GLU A 124 -24.52 10.89 13.10
CA GLU A 124 -25.00 10.66 14.47
C GLU A 124 -24.21 11.48 15.51
N ILE A 125 -22.93 11.76 15.25
CA ILE A 125 -22.04 12.42 16.21
C ILE A 125 -22.12 13.94 16.01
N PRO A 126 -22.34 14.73 17.08
CA PRO A 126 -22.25 16.19 17.02
C PRO A 126 -20.88 16.63 16.51
N LYS A 127 -20.83 17.66 15.65
CA LYS A 127 -19.57 18.11 15.01
C LYS A 127 -18.47 18.46 16.02
N GLU A 128 -18.87 18.95 17.19
CA GLU A 128 -18.00 19.35 18.30
C GLU A 128 -17.26 18.15 18.91
N ASN A 129 -17.74 16.93 18.68
CA ASN A 129 -17.13 15.69 19.15
C ASN A 129 -16.30 14.99 18.05
N ILE A 130 -16.19 15.59 16.86
CA ILE A 130 -15.43 15.04 15.75
C ILE A 130 -14.04 15.68 15.73
N TYR A 131 -13.02 14.83 15.86
CA TYR A 131 -11.61 15.23 15.86
C TYR A 131 -10.89 14.66 14.64
N ASN A 132 -10.16 15.50 13.91
CA ASN A 132 -9.31 15.03 12.82
C ASN A 132 -7.98 14.50 13.37
N ALA A 133 -7.93 13.19 13.61
CA ALA A 133 -6.70 12.49 14.00
C ALA A 133 -5.72 12.26 12.84
N SER A 134 -6.02 12.70 11.61
CA SER A 134 -5.07 12.58 10.51
C SER A 134 -3.84 13.41 10.80
N TYR A 135 -2.67 12.77 10.90
CA TYR A 135 -1.41 13.44 11.16
C TYR A 135 -0.63 13.71 9.86
N GLY A 136 -0.18 14.95 9.66
CA GLY A 136 0.50 15.37 8.43
C GLY A 136 1.98 15.02 8.34
N GLY A 137 2.69 14.89 9.47
CA GLY A 137 4.16 14.85 9.48
C GLY A 137 4.79 13.59 8.88
N TRP A 138 4.13 12.43 9.02
CA TRP A 138 4.62 11.14 8.50
C TRP A 138 3.67 10.47 7.50
N GLY A 139 2.73 11.24 6.92
CA GLY A 139 1.95 10.78 5.75
C GLY A 139 2.82 10.63 4.51
N HIS A 140 2.27 10.26 3.34
CA HIS A 140 3.08 10.21 2.11
C HIS A 140 3.46 11.61 1.60
N ALA A 141 4.65 11.74 1.02
CA ALA A 141 5.11 12.97 0.37
C ALA A 141 4.33 13.24 -0.94
N GLY A 142 4.10 14.52 -1.24
CA GLY A 142 3.35 14.97 -2.42
C GLY A 142 2.39 16.10 -2.07
N SER A 143 1.94 16.91 -3.03
CA SER A 143 1.04 18.05 -2.74
C SER A 143 -0.44 17.70 -2.87
N LEU A 144 -0.79 16.85 -3.85
CA LEU A 144 -2.18 16.51 -4.16
C LEU A 144 -2.74 15.42 -3.22
N HIS A 145 -2.04 14.29 -3.12
CA HIS A 145 -2.48 13.13 -2.32
C HIS A 145 -2.05 13.22 -0.85
N ARG A 146 -2.11 14.41 -0.24
CA ARG A 146 -1.87 14.57 1.21
C ARG A 146 -3.11 14.18 1.99
N CYS A 147 -3.08 13.01 2.63
CA CYS A 147 -4.21 12.48 3.42
C CYS A 147 -4.75 13.48 4.46
N HIS A 148 -3.87 14.21 5.15
CA HIS A 148 -4.25 15.22 6.13
C HIS A 148 -5.08 16.35 5.51
N HIS A 149 -4.63 16.92 4.40
CA HIS A 149 -5.34 17.99 3.70
C HIS A 149 -6.65 17.50 3.10
N LEU A 150 -6.69 16.29 2.55
CA LEU A 150 -7.90 15.70 1.97
C LEU A 150 -8.96 15.44 3.04
N ALA A 151 -8.56 14.91 4.21
CA ALA A 151 -9.47 14.75 5.35
C ALA A 151 -9.99 16.11 5.82
N TRP A 152 -9.10 17.09 6.00
CA TRP A 152 -9.47 18.47 6.35
C TRP A 152 -10.47 19.08 5.36
N ARG A 153 -10.21 18.94 4.05
CA ARG A 153 -11.10 19.42 3.00
C ARG A 153 -12.46 18.76 3.12
N PHE A 154 -12.51 17.43 3.19
CA PHE A 154 -13.74 16.66 3.32
C PHE A 154 -14.59 17.21 4.48
N PHE A 155 -14.05 17.21 5.70
CA PHE A 155 -14.80 17.62 6.88
C PHE A 155 -15.23 19.10 6.86
N ASN A 156 -14.40 20.01 6.35
CA ASN A 156 -14.80 21.41 6.19
C ASN A 156 -15.94 21.57 5.19
N THR A 157 -15.92 20.83 4.08
CA THR A 157 -16.93 20.94 3.02
C THR A 157 -18.25 20.25 3.38
N THR A 158 -18.20 19.12 4.11
CA THR A 158 -19.40 18.32 4.39
C THR A 158 -20.04 18.61 5.74
N LEU A 159 -19.25 18.96 6.76
CA LEU A 159 -19.72 19.17 8.14
C LEU A 159 -19.56 20.61 8.62
N GLY A 160 -18.97 21.50 7.80
CA GLY A 160 -18.74 22.90 8.16
C GLY A 160 -17.60 23.12 9.16
N GLY A 161 -16.77 22.09 9.42
CA GLY A 161 -15.63 22.16 10.31
C GLY A 161 -15.53 20.98 11.28
N LEU A 162 -14.41 20.91 12.00
CA LEU A 162 -14.17 19.94 13.08
C LEU A 162 -13.14 20.46 14.07
N LEU A 163 -12.93 19.72 15.17
CA LEU A 163 -11.83 19.98 16.09
C LEU A 163 -10.50 19.62 15.47
N ALA A 164 -9.60 20.58 15.38
CA ALA A 164 -8.25 20.37 14.88
C ALA A 164 -7.19 20.67 15.95
N LEU A 165 -6.06 19.98 15.84
CA LEU A 165 -4.88 20.28 16.64
C LEU A 165 -4.10 21.41 15.97
N MET A 166 -3.92 22.53 16.67
CA MET A 166 -3.01 23.61 16.26
C MET A 166 -1.92 23.72 17.33
N GLY A 167 -0.74 23.16 17.07
CA GLY A 167 0.28 22.95 18.10
C GLY A 167 -0.11 21.83 19.07
N ASN A 168 -0.13 22.10 20.38
CA ASN A 168 -0.53 21.15 21.42
C ASN A 168 -1.98 21.35 21.91
N ILE A 169 -2.75 22.23 21.27
CA ILE A 169 -4.08 22.64 21.72
C ILE A 169 -5.12 22.24 20.69
N VAL A 170 -6.22 21.65 21.16
CA VAL A 170 -7.41 21.36 20.35
C VAL A 170 -8.23 22.62 20.27
N MET A 171 -8.37 23.19 19.07
CA MET A 171 -9.20 24.38 18.83
C MET A 171 -10.36 24.02 17.90
N ALA A 172 -11.57 24.46 18.26
CA ALA A 172 -12.69 24.54 17.34
C ALA A 172 -12.54 25.81 16.50
N ARG A 173 -12.82 25.76 15.19
CA ARG A 173 -12.92 26.98 14.39
C ARG A 173 -14.09 27.82 14.94
N PRO A 174 -13.90 29.13 15.21
CA PRO A 174 -15.02 30.01 15.53
C PRO A 174 -16.04 29.96 14.38
N GLN A 175 -17.32 29.81 14.72
CA GLN A 175 -18.38 29.99 13.73
C GLN A 175 -18.47 31.51 13.47
N GLU A 176 -18.23 31.94 12.24
CA GLU A 176 -18.71 33.24 11.75
C GLU A 176 -20.17 33.09 11.31
#